data_AF-A0A917PSA8-F1
#
_entry.id   AF-A0A917PSA8-F1
#
_cell.length_a   1.000
_cell.length_b   1.000
_cell.length_c   1.000
_cell.angle_alpha   90.00
_cell.angle_beta   90.00
_cell.angle_gamma   90.00
#
_symmetry.space_group_name_H-M   'P 1'
#
loop_
_entity.id
_entity.type
_entity.pdbx_description
1 polymer ?
#
loop_
_entity_poly.entity_id
_entity_poly.type
_entity_poly.pdbx_seq_one_letter_code
_entity_poly.pdbx_strand_id
1 'polypeptide(L)'
;MHFRTSEDFWELTELPERLVVLGGGAIGCVLEQAMARLGSKVTIVHRGHRILPKEDEDASRIIHDALIRDGATVHTGRTGASISSNDGQSGVLTLDDGSTVGFDVIVAALGREPHVDALGLDRAGVRTDADGYVTVDATLRTTNPRIWAAGDITGLPKFTHTAGVNGSVAATNAILGLRRKAETRVIPRVTFTAPEVAAVGLAPSEADERIHRVVSWDHAHSDRAVAEADIDGYTRIVVDRRGRILGGTIVGPRAGETVGELTLAVKAGLSTSTVAGASHPYPTFNDPLWNTAVADVRHRLGRGAIAVAIRILRRVRTAVVGRR
;
A
#
# COMPACT_ATOMS: atom_id res chain seq x y z
N MET A 1 20.96 -26.27 0.42
CA MET A 1 20.13 -25.60 -0.60
C MET A 1 20.14 -24.12 -0.29
N HIS A 2 20.41 -23.30 -1.29
CA HIS A 2 20.49 -21.84 -1.18
C HIS A 2 19.24 -21.25 -1.80
N PHE A 3 18.33 -20.77 -0.96
CA PHE A 3 17.30 -19.83 -1.39
C PHE A 3 17.80 -18.42 -1.09
N ARG A 4 17.38 -17.46 -1.92
CA ARG A 4 17.63 -16.05 -1.72
C ARG A 4 16.49 -15.42 -0.93
N THR A 5 16.75 -14.27 -0.32
CA THR A 5 15.74 -13.41 0.31
C THR A 5 15.86 -12.01 -0.29
N SER A 6 15.00 -11.08 0.12
CA SER A 6 15.13 -9.68 -0.32
C SER A 6 16.44 -9.00 0.11
N GLU A 7 17.23 -9.60 1.01
CA GLU A 7 18.49 -9.03 1.49
C GLU A 7 19.65 -9.32 0.52
N ASP A 8 19.78 -10.57 0.07
CA ASP A 8 20.89 -11.01 -0.78
C ASP A 8 20.52 -11.16 -2.26
N PHE A 9 19.23 -11.04 -2.60
CA PHE A 9 18.76 -11.10 -3.99
C PHE A 9 19.41 -10.05 -4.89
N TRP A 10 19.67 -8.85 -4.36
CA TRP A 10 20.28 -7.76 -5.12
C TRP A 10 21.77 -7.96 -5.41
N GLU A 11 22.37 -9.00 -4.84
CA GLU A 11 23.77 -9.37 -5.09
C GLU A 11 23.95 -10.27 -6.31
N LEU A 12 22.85 -10.64 -7.00
CA LEU A 12 22.92 -11.43 -8.24
C LEU A 12 23.69 -10.66 -9.31
N THR A 13 24.76 -11.28 -9.81
CA THR A 13 25.61 -10.75 -10.89
C THR A 13 25.21 -11.26 -12.28
N GLU A 14 24.39 -12.32 -12.32
CA GLU A 14 23.89 -12.95 -13.53
C GLU A 14 22.36 -12.98 -13.49
N LEU A 15 21.73 -12.74 -14.64
CA LEU A 15 20.28 -12.82 -14.78
C LEU A 15 19.85 -14.29 -14.83
N PRO A 16 19.09 -14.82 -13.85
CA PRO A 16 18.60 -16.19 -13.91
C PRO A 16 17.61 -16.34 -15.08
N GLU A 17 17.72 -17.42 -15.86
CA GLU A 17 16.73 -17.67 -16.92
C GLU A 17 15.36 -17.98 -16.32
N ARG A 18 15.33 -18.73 -15.21
CA ARG A 18 14.13 -19.13 -14.48
C ARG A 18 14.22 -18.71 -13.01
N LEU A 19 13.29 -17.85 -12.60
CA LEU A 19 13.20 -17.37 -11.23
C LEU A 19 11.89 -17.83 -10.60
N VAL A 20 11.95 -18.43 -9.41
CA VAL A 20 10.77 -18.69 -8.59
C VAL A 20 10.71 -17.71 -7.43
N VAL A 21 9.57 -17.06 -7.24
CA VAL A 21 9.30 -16.18 -6.11
C VAL A 21 8.23 -16.82 -5.22
N LEU A 22 8.63 -17.21 -4.01
CA LEU A 22 7.72 -17.71 -2.99
C LEU A 22 7.09 -16.54 -2.24
N GLY A 23 5.84 -16.24 -2.54
CA GLY A 23 5.03 -15.20 -1.89
C GLY A 23 4.63 -14.06 -2.82
N GLY A 24 3.33 -13.93 -3.11
CA GLY A 24 2.73 -12.81 -3.84
C GLY A 24 2.41 -11.59 -2.97
N GLY A 25 3.29 -11.24 -2.02
CA GLY A 25 3.21 -9.98 -1.28
C GLY A 25 3.89 -8.83 -2.04
N ALA A 26 3.89 -7.63 -1.47
CA ALA A 26 4.48 -6.44 -2.12
C ALA A 26 5.91 -6.66 -2.62
N ILE A 27 6.79 -7.24 -1.78
CA ILE A 27 8.17 -7.57 -2.17
C ILE A 27 8.20 -8.55 -3.34
N GLY A 28 7.42 -9.63 -3.27
CA GLY A 28 7.41 -10.65 -4.32
C GLY A 28 6.93 -10.12 -5.66
N CYS A 29 5.88 -9.29 -5.69
CA CYS A 29 5.39 -8.66 -6.92
C CYS A 29 6.40 -7.67 -7.52
N VAL A 30 7.08 -6.87 -6.68
CA VAL A 30 8.12 -5.94 -7.16
C VAL A 30 9.31 -6.69 -7.74
N LEU A 31 9.80 -7.72 -7.04
CA LEU A 31 10.92 -8.53 -7.49
C LEU A 31 10.58 -9.28 -8.78
N GLU A 32 9.39 -9.87 -8.85
CA GLU A 32 8.93 -10.55 -10.06
C GLU A 32 8.94 -9.60 -11.25
N GLN A 33 8.23 -8.48 -11.15
CA GLN A 33 8.06 -7.57 -12.29
C GLN A 33 9.39 -6.99 -12.76
N ALA A 34 10.29 -6.66 -11.83
CA ALA A 34 11.63 -6.19 -12.16
C ALA A 34 12.39 -7.23 -13.00
N MET A 35 12.34 -8.49 -12.60
CA MET A 35 13.10 -9.57 -13.25
C MET A 35 12.46 -10.02 -14.56
N ALA A 36 11.13 -10.09 -14.63
CA ALA A 36 10.42 -10.37 -15.86
C ALA A 36 10.77 -9.34 -16.95
N ARG A 37 10.80 -8.05 -16.59
CA ARG A 37 11.20 -6.96 -17.50
C ARG A 37 12.68 -6.95 -17.87
N LEU A 38 13.54 -7.53 -17.04
CA LEU A 38 14.96 -7.76 -17.37
C LEU A 38 15.16 -8.99 -18.27
N GLY A 39 14.16 -9.87 -18.38
CA GLY A 39 14.15 -11.02 -19.29
C GLY A 39 14.09 -12.40 -18.62
N SER A 40 13.97 -12.48 -17.29
CA SER A 40 13.78 -13.77 -16.59
C SER A 40 12.37 -14.32 -16.82
N LYS A 41 12.24 -15.64 -16.92
CA LYS A 41 10.94 -16.33 -16.79
C LYS A 41 10.63 -16.47 -15.31
N VAL A 42 9.70 -15.66 -14.81
CA VAL A 42 9.40 -15.63 -13.38
C VAL A 42 8.11 -16.40 -13.06
N THR A 43 8.14 -17.20 -11.99
CA THR A 43 6.96 -17.87 -11.45
C THR A 43 6.74 -17.48 -9.99
N ILE A 44 5.59 -16.85 -9.71
CA ILE A 44 5.14 -16.58 -8.34
C ILE A 44 4.35 -17.79 -7.83
N VAL A 45 4.70 -18.28 -6.65
CA VAL A 45 3.89 -19.25 -5.90
C VAL A 45 3.38 -18.56 -4.65
N HIS A 46 2.06 -18.44 -4.51
CA HIS A 46 1.42 -17.77 -3.39
C HIS A 46 0.28 -18.59 -2.80
N ARG A 47 0.33 -18.77 -1.47
CA ARG A 47 -0.68 -19.51 -0.72
C ARG A 47 -2.07 -18.86 -0.76
N GLY A 48 -2.12 -17.54 -0.80
CA GLY A 48 -3.39 -16.80 -0.84
C GLY A 48 -4.08 -16.96 -2.20
N HIS A 49 -5.39 -16.75 -2.22
CA HIS A 49 -6.22 -16.81 -3.44
C HIS A 49 -5.91 -15.68 -4.43
N ARG A 50 -5.28 -14.59 -3.97
CA ARG A 50 -4.86 -13.43 -4.75
C ARG A 50 -3.51 -12.92 -4.26
N ILE A 51 -2.74 -12.32 -5.17
CA ILE A 51 -1.55 -11.54 -4.80
C ILE A 51 -1.97 -10.23 -4.11
N LEU A 52 -1.02 -9.55 -3.47
CA LEU A 52 -1.23 -8.31 -2.72
C LEU A 52 -2.46 -8.37 -1.79
N PRO A 53 -2.57 -9.38 -0.90
CA PRO A 53 -3.80 -9.63 -0.15
C PRO A 53 -4.23 -8.49 0.80
N LYS A 54 -3.32 -7.56 1.09
CA LYS A 54 -3.58 -6.35 1.89
C LYS A 54 -4.28 -5.23 1.10
N GLU A 55 -4.31 -5.33 -0.23
CA GLU A 55 -4.96 -4.35 -1.09
C GLU A 55 -6.38 -4.79 -1.45
N ASP A 56 -7.17 -3.84 -1.96
CA ASP A 56 -8.49 -4.13 -2.52
C ASP A 56 -8.38 -5.14 -3.67
N GLU A 57 -9.44 -5.92 -3.90
CA GLU A 57 -9.44 -7.02 -4.86
C GLU A 57 -9.12 -6.56 -6.28
N ASP A 58 -9.60 -5.39 -6.66
CA ASP A 58 -9.39 -4.84 -7.98
C ASP A 58 -8.01 -4.23 -8.16
N ALA A 59 -7.40 -3.64 -7.11
CA ALA A 59 -5.99 -3.28 -7.14
C ALA A 59 -5.13 -4.55 -7.35
N SER A 60 -5.43 -5.62 -6.60
CA SER A 60 -4.76 -6.91 -6.73
C SER A 60 -4.89 -7.50 -8.14
N ARG A 61 -6.08 -7.37 -8.75
CA ARG A 61 -6.34 -7.83 -10.12
C ARG A 61 -5.58 -7.02 -11.17
N ILE A 62 -5.59 -5.69 -11.07
CA ILE A 62 -4.83 -4.83 -12.00
C ILE A 62 -3.35 -5.20 -11.97
N ILE A 63 -2.77 -5.39 -10.78
CA ILE A 63 -1.38 -5.81 -10.67
C ILE A 63 -1.19 -7.22 -11.23
N HIS A 64 -2.05 -8.17 -10.87
CA HIS A 64 -1.97 -9.52 -11.41
C HIS A 64 -1.91 -9.53 -12.94
N ASP A 65 -2.83 -8.82 -13.59
CA ASP A 65 -2.88 -8.73 -15.05
C ASP A 65 -1.64 -8.02 -15.63
N ALA A 66 -1.11 -7.02 -14.93
CA ALA A 66 0.16 -6.39 -15.30
C ALA A 66 1.34 -7.36 -15.23
N LEU A 67 1.44 -8.19 -14.17
CA LEU A 67 2.50 -9.21 -14.06
C LEU A 67 2.40 -10.25 -15.18
N ILE A 68 1.18 -10.71 -15.50
CA ILE A 68 0.96 -11.65 -16.62
C ILE A 68 1.38 -11.02 -17.96
N ARG A 69 1.08 -9.73 -18.19
CA ARG A 69 1.53 -9.01 -19.41
C ARG A 69 3.05 -8.89 -19.49
N ASP A 70 3.72 -8.75 -18.35
CA ASP A 70 5.18 -8.73 -18.27
C ASP A 70 5.81 -10.13 -18.42
N GLY A 71 5.00 -11.19 -18.52
CA GLY A 71 5.45 -12.56 -18.80
C GLY A 71 5.49 -13.49 -17.58
N ALA A 72 4.95 -13.07 -16.44
CA ALA A 72 4.90 -13.87 -15.23
C ALA A 72 4.00 -15.11 -15.37
N THR A 73 4.33 -16.17 -14.65
CA THR A 73 3.38 -17.21 -14.28
C THR A 73 3.01 -17.04 -12.81
N VAL A 74 1.71 -16.98 -12.48
CA VAL A 74 1.25 -16.76 -11.10
C VAL A 74 0.39 -17.94 -10.64
N HIS A 75 0.88 -18.68 -9.65
CA HIS A 75 0.16 -19.75 -8.97
C HIS A 75 -0.38 -19.24 -7.62
N THR A 76 -1.66 -18.89 -7.57
CA THR A 76 -2.38 -18.58 -6.32
C THR A 76 -3.01 -19.83 -5.73
N GLY A 77 -3.29 -19.82 -4.42
CA GLY A 77 -3.82 -20.97 -3.71
C GLY A 77 -2.86 -22.17 -3.64
N ARG A 78 -1.56 -21.95 -3.87
CA ARG A 78 -0.53 -22.98 -3.93
C ARG A 78 0.59 -22.74 -2.93
N THR A 79 1.13 -23.82 -2.41
CA THR A 79 2.32 -23.81 -1.56
C THR A 79 3.41 -24.69 -2.16
N GLY A 80 4.67 -24.33 -1.90
CA GLY A 80 5.80 -25.21 -2.17
C GLY A 80 5.86 -26.32 -1.14
N ALA A 81 5.79 -27.58 -1.58
CA ALA A 81 5.80 -28.76 -0.73
C ALA A 81 7.22 -29.31 -0.50
N SER A 82 8.04 -29.35 -1.55
CA SER A 82 9.42 -29.83 -1.47
C SER A 82 10.28 -29.28 -2.58
N ILE A 83 11.60 -29.31 -2.39
CA ILE A 83 12.57 -28.89 -3.40
C ILE A 83 13.61 -29.98 -3.61
N SER A 84 13.88 -30.27 -4.88
CA SER A 84 14.96 -31.16 -5.31
C SER A 84 16.02 -30.35 -6.06
N SER A 85 17.28 -30.48 -5.66
CA SER A 85 18.42 -29.79 -6.24
C SER A 85 19.68 -30.64 -6.12
N ASN A 86 20.48 -30.72 -7.19
CA ASN A 86 21.72 -31.49 -7.23
C ASN A 86 22.96 -30.64 -6.88
N ASP A 87 22.92 -29.35 -7.22
CA ASP A 87 24.00 -28.37 -6.99
C ASP A 87 23.75 -27.46 -5.77
N GLY A 88 22.55 -27.56 -5.18
CA GLY A 88 22.09 -26.72 -4.09
C GLY A 88 21.63 -25.32 -4.50
N GLN A 89 21.64 -24.97 -5.80
CA GLN A 89 21.31 -23.65 -6.35
C GLN A 89 20.11 -23.72 -7.29
N SER A 90 20.18 -24.55 -8.32
CA SER A 90 19.13 -24.77 -9.31
C SER A 90 18.37 -26.06 -9.01
N GLY A 91 17.13 -26.16 -9.47
CA GLY A 91 16.34 -27.34 -9.14
C GLY A 91 14.90 -27.32 -9.59
N VAL A 92 14.11 -28.15 -8.92
CA VAL A 92 12.67 -28.31 -9.15
C VAL A 92 11.93 -28.10 -7.84
N LEU A 93 11.00 -27.17 -7.84
CA LEU A 93 10.02 -26.96 -6.79
C LEU A 93 8.80 -27.84 -7.08
N THR A 94 8.42 -28.69 -6.14
CA THR A 94 7.16 -29.44 -6.17
C THR A 94 6.11 -28.67 -5.37
N LEU A 95 4.94 -28.42 -5.97
CA LEU A 95 3.81 -27.78 -5.32
C LEU A 95 2.94 -28.79 -4.57
N ASP A 96 2.02 -28.28 -3.74
CA ASP A 96 1.09 -29.10 -2.94
C ASP A 96 0.11 -29.96 -3.75
N ASP A 97 -0.12 -29.66 -5.03
CA ASP A 97 -0.88 -30.51 -5.95
C ASP A 97 -0.03 -31.52 -6.72
N GLY A 98 1.27 -31.60 -6.43
CA GLY A 98 2.22 -32.48 -7.10
C GLY A 98 2.72 -31.94 -8.45
N SER A 99 2.25 -30.77 -8.90
CA SER A 99 2.85 -30.10 -10.06
C SER A 99 4.26 -29.61 -9.74
N THR A 100 5.07 -29.36 -10.77
CA THR A 100 6.48 -29.01 -10.60
C THR A 100 6.87 -27.79 -11.40
N VAL A 101 7.77 -26.98 -10.84
CA VAL A 101 8.30 -25.76 -11.44
C VAL A 101 9.83 -25.80 -11.37
N GLY A 102 10.49 -25.80 -12.52
CA GLY A 102 11.95 -25.73 -12.59
C GLY A 102 12.45 -24.30 -12.36
N PHE A 103 13.58 -24.15 -11.67
CA PHE A 103 14.17 -22.85 -11.36
C PHE A 103 15.70 -22.89 -11.40
N ASP A 104 16.30 -21.72 -11.67
CA ASP A 104 17.74 -21.49 -11.53
C ASP A 104 18.03 -20.74 -10.22
N VAL A 105 17.12 -19.85 -9.83
CA VAL A 105 17.13 -19.16 -8.54
C VAL A 105 15.73 -19.21 -7.91
N ILE A 106 15.67 -19.38 -6.60
CA ILE A 106 14.43 -19.27 -5.82
C ILE A 106 14.57 -18.21 -4.73
N VAL A 107 13.55 -17.36 -4.59
CA VAL A 107 13.49 -16.27 -3.62
C VAL A 107 12.36 -16.49 -2.62
N ALA A 108 12.66 -16.42 -1.33
CA ALA A 108 11.68 -16.43 -0.27
C ALA A 108 11.22 -15.00 0.06
N ALA A 109 10.02 -14.63 -0.37
CA ALA A 109 9.34 -13.36 -0.06
C ALA A 109 8.10 -13.62 0.83
N LEU A 110 8.26 -14.47 1.85
CA LEU A 110 7.17 -15.05 2.64
C LEU A 110 6.73 -14.22 3.85
N GLY A 111 7.51 -13.22 4.24
CA GLY A 111 7.28 -12.44 5.45
C GLY A 111 8.58 -11.98 6.07
N ARG A 112 8.47 -11.36 7.25
CA ARG A 112 9.60 -10.88 8.05
C ARG A 112 9.33 -11.22 9.50
N GLU A 113 10.33 -11.74 10.19
CA GLU A 113 10.33 -11.99 11.63
C GLU A 113 11.32 -11.04 12.32
N PRO A 114 11.07 -10.66 13.58
CA PRO A 114 11.97 -9.79 14.31
C PRO A 114 13.23 -10.55 14.75
N HIS A 115 14.40 -10.00 14.45
CA HIS A 115 15.68 -10.58 14.89
C HIS A 115 16.03 -10.05 16.29
N VAL A 116 15.71 -10.83 17.33
CA VAL A 116 15.88 -10.43 18.74
C VAL A 116 16.88 -11.27 19.53
N ASP A 117 17.28 -12.42 19.01
CA ASP A 117 18.03 -13.45 19.74
C ASP A 117 19.36 -12.94 20.32
N ALA A 118 20.09 -12.13 19.55
CA ALA A 118 21.38 -11.60 19.95
C ALA A 118 21.29 -10.43 20.98
N LEU A 119 20.08 -9.93 21.28
CA LEU A 119 19.91 -8.72 22.08
C LEU A 119 19.89 -8.97 23.60
N GLY A 120 19.74 -10.23 24.04
CA GLY A 120 19.70 -10.57 25.46
C GLY A 120 18.54 -9.90 26.21
N LEU A 121 17.36 -9.79 25.58
CA LEU A 121 16.22 -9.01 26.06
C LEU A 121 15.79 -9.38 27.50
N ASP A 122 15.83 -10.66 27.85
CA ASP A 122 15.49 -11.13 29.21
C ASP A 122 16.38 -10.50 30.28
N ARG A 123 17.69 -10.40 30.01
CA ARG A 123 18.65 -9.77 30.94
C ARG A 123 18.39 -8.28 31.10
N ALA A 124 17.80 -7.66 30.08
CA ALA A 124 17.40 -6.26 30.07
C ALA A 124 15.97 -6.05 30.61
N GLY A 125 15.24 -7.10 31.03
CA GLY A 125 13.86 -6.97 31.49
C GLY A 125 12.89 -6.51 30.39
N VAL A 126 13.19 -6.85 29.13
CA VAL A 126 12.37 -6.52 27.95
C VAL A 126 11.66 -7.77 27.48
N ARG A 127 10.32 -7.73 27.48
CA ARG A 127 9.45 -8.81 27.00
C ARG A 127 9.15 -8.68 25.51
N THR A 128 9.01 -9.82 24.87
CA THR A 128 8.41 -9.98 23.54
C THR A 128 6.97 -10.48 23.62
N ASP A 129 6.21 -10.32 22.53
CA ASP A 129 4.92 -10.97 22.33
C ASP A 129 5.08 -12.42 21.80
N ALA A 130 3.95 -13.07 21.50
CA ALA A 130 3.94 -14.46 21.04
C ALA A 130 4.61 -14.65 19.65
N ASP A 131 4.70 -13.60 18.85
CA ASP A 131 5.31 -13.61 17.52
C ASP A 131 6.77 -13.10 17.57
N GLY A 132 7.33 -12.91 18.77
CA GLY A 132 8.72 -12.51 18.99
C GLY A 132 8.99 -11.00 18.91
N TYR A 133 7.98 -10.16 18.72
CA TYR A 133 8.18 -8.70 18.65
C TYR A 133 8.36 -8.10 20.04
N VAL A 134 9.24 -7.11 20.17
CA VAL A 134 9.42 -6.35 21.41
C VAL A 134 8.12 -5.62 21.75
N THR A 135 7.54 -5.95 22.90
CA THR A 135 6.31 -5.31 23.36
C THR A 135 6.59 -3.87 23.77
N VAL A 136 5.85 -2.94 23.16
CA VAL A 136 5.92 -1.50 23.47
C VAL A 136 4.55 -0.91 23.76
N ASP A 137 4.51 0.14 24.58
CA ASP A 137 3.32 0.97 24.73
C ASP A 137 3.18 1.99 23.58
N ALA A 138 2.11 2.79 23.60
CA ALA A 138 1.87 3.82 22.57
C ALA A 138 2.97 4.90 22.49
N THR A 139 3.84 5.00 23.51
CA THR A 139 4.99 5.91 23.57
C THR A 139 6.31 5.25 23.17
N LEU A 140 6.22 4.01 22.64
CA LEU A 140 7.34 3.17 22.21
C LEU A 140 8.24 2.67 23.36
N ARG A 141 7.76 2.79 24.60
CA ARG A 141 8.47 2.31 25.78
C ARG A 141 8.25 0.82 25.93
N THR A 142 9.32 0.08 26.19
CA THR A 142 9.25 -1.36 26.45
C THR A 142 8.73 -1.65 27.86
N THR A 143 8.68 -2.94 28.23
CA THR A 143 8.40 -3.37 29.61
C THR A 143 9.49 -2.95 30.60
N ASN A 144 10.71 -2.64 30.15
CA ASN A 144 11.68 -1.91 30.94
C ASN A 144 11.49 -0.39 30.75
N PRO A 145 11.21 0.38 31.81
CA PRO A 145 10.92 1.82 31.69
C PRO A 145 12.12 2.68 31.25
N ARG A 146 13.32 2.10 31.15
CA ARG A 146 14.55 2.73 30.67
C ARG A 146 14.90 2.36 29.22
N ILE A 147 14.08 1.52 28.57
CA ILE A 147 14.36 1.01 27.22
C ILE A 147 13.15 1.30 26.32
N TRP A 148 13.44 1.79 25.12
CA TRP A 148 12.48 2.02 24.04
C TRP A 148 12.87 1.18 22.84
N ALA A 149 11.89 0.84 22.02
CA ALA A 149 12.10 0.14 20.75
C ALA A 149 11.29 0.80 19.65
N ALA A 150 11.77 0.77 18.41
CA ALA A 150 11.13 1.39 17.27
C ALA A 150 11.37 0.58 15.99
N GLY A 151 10.46 0.72 15.02
CA GLY A 151 10.55 0.04 13.72
C GLY A 151 10.09 -1.42 13.78
N ASP A 152 10.54 -2.22 12.81
CA ASP A 152 10.07 -3.60 12.55
C ASP A 152 10.13 -4.53 13.77
N ILE A 153 11.02 -4.27 14.72
CA ILE A 153 11.16 -5.05 15.96
C ILE A 153 9.94 -4.94 16.89
N THR A 154 9.08 -3.93 16.72
CA THR A 154 7.96 -3.60 17.63
C THR A 154 6.60 -4.13 17.18
N GLY A 155 6.55 -4.93 16.11
CA GLY A 155 5.29 -5.42 15.52
C GLY A 155 4.45 -4.34 14.84
N LEU A 156 4.85 -3.07 14.96
CA LEU A 156 4.25 -1.93 14.25
C LEU A 156 4.46 -2.06 12.73
N PRO A 157 3.68 -1.30 11.92
CA PRO A 157 3.80 -1.36 10.46
C PRO A 157 5.25 -1.19 9.98
N LYS A 158 5.68 -2.17 9.18
CA LYS A 158 7.07 -2.41 8.78
C LYS A 158 7.45 -1.58 7.56
N PHE A 159 7.60 -0.28 7.75
CA PHE A 159 7.99 0.65 6.70
C PHE A 159 9.09 1.58 7.17
N THR A 160 10.02 1.91 6.27
CA THR A 160 11.15 2.79 6.57
C THR A 160 10.71 4.16 7.09
N HIS A 161 9.67 4.77 6.48
CA HIS A 161 9.14 6.05 6.95
C HIS A 161 8.50 5.95 8.33
N THR A 162 7.80 4.85 8.63
CA THR A 162 7.25 4.59 9.98
C THR A 162 8.36 4.35 10.99
N ALA A 163 9.39 3.57 10.64
CA ALA A 163 10.54 3.30 11.50
C ALA A 163 11.30 4.59 11.85
N GLY A 164 11.54 5.48 10.89
CA GLY A 164 12.19 6.77 11.12
C GLY A 164 11.40 7.69 12.06
N VAL A 165 10.09 7.81 11.84
CA VAL A 165 9.20 8.59 12.74
C VAL A 165 9.16 7.98 14.14
N ASN A 166 9.02 6.66 14.24
CA ASN A 166 9.03 5.96 15.52
C ASN A 166 10.37 6.12 16.25
N GLY A 167 11.50 6.05 15.54
CA GLY A 167 12.82 6.28 16.10
C GLY A 167 12.94 7.68 16.72
N SER A 168 12.45 8.71 16.01
CA SER A 168 12.40 10.08 16.54
C SER A 168 11.54 10.19 17.82
N VAL A 169 10.36 9.55 17.83
CA VAL A 169 9.47 9.54 19.00
C VAL A 169 10.12 8.82 20.18
N ALA A 170 10.67 7.63 19.97
CA ALA A 170 11.34 6.83 20.98
C ALA A 170 12.53 7.59 21.59
N ALA A 171 13.43 8.13 20.76
CA ALA A 171 14.57 8.90 21.22
C ALA A 171 14.16 10.16 22.00
N THR A 172 13.17 10.90 21.52
CA THR A 172 12.65 12.09 22.21
C THR A 172 12.09 11.72 23.59
N ASN A 173 11.28 10.66 23.67
CA ASN A 173 10.69 10.20 24.93
C ASN A 173 11.75 9.68 25.91
N ALA A 174 12.77 8.99 25.41
CA ALA A 174 13.87 8.46 26.21
C ALA A 174 14.73 9.56 26.84
N ILE A 175 15.09 10.57 26.06
CA ILE A 175 16.02 11.64 26.50
C ILE A 175 15.30 12.70 27.34
N LEU A 176 14.11 13.13 26.90
CA LEU A 176 13.40 14.27 27.51
C LEU A 176 12.34 13.85 28.53
N GLY A 177 12.08 12.55 28.69
CA GLY A 177 11.01 12.05 29.56
C GLY A 177 9.59 12.39 29.07
N LEU A 178 9.44 12.76 27.79
CA LEU A 178 8.14 13.05 27.19
C LEU A 178 7.31 11.77 26.97
N ARG A 179 6.01 11.95 26.73
CA ARG A 179 5.05 10.87 26.45
C ARG A 179 4.40 11.03 25.08
N ARG A 180 5.21 11.34 24.06
CA ARG A 180 4.71 11.46 22.67
C ARG A 180 4.28 10.08 22.19
N LYS A 181 3.12 10.01 21.55
CA LYS A 181 2.60 8.76 21.00
C LYS A 181 3.08 8.55 19.56
N ALA A 182 3.40 7.31 19.21
CA ALA A 182 3.63 6.92 17.83
C ALA A 182 2.33 7.01 17.01
N GLU A 183 2.43 7.43 15.75
CA GLU A 183 1.31 7.35 14.81
C GLU A 183 1.22 5.94 14.25
N THR A 184 0.05 5.33 14.35
CA THR A 184 -0.20 3.96 13.92
C THR A 184 -1.45 3.81 13.05
N ARG A 185 -2.25 4.87 12.91
CA ARG A 185 -3.52 4.87 12.18
C ARG A 185 -3.39 5.41 10.77
N VAL A 186 -2.60 6.47 10.58
CA VAL A 186 -2.41 7.12 9.28
C VAL A 186 -1.00 6.84 8.79
N ILE A 187 -0.81 5.64 8.25
CA ILE A 187 0.46 5.19 7.68
C ILE A 187 0.21 4.87 6.20
N PRO A 188 0.83 5.61 5.27
CA PRO A 188 0.76 5.24 3.87
C PRO A 188 1.58 3.98 3.62
N ARG A 189 1.13 3.20 2.64
CA ARG A 189 1.88 2.08 2.07
C ARG A 189 1.88 2.22 0.56
N VAL A 190 2.97 1.77 -0.06
CA VAL A 190 3.12 1.77 -1.52
C VAL A 190 3.75 0.44 -1.92
N THR A 191 3.19 -0.18 -2.95
CA THR A 191 3.80 -1.28 -3.70
C THR A 191 4.27 -0.69 -5.02
N PHE A 192 5.59 -0.68 -5.23
CA PHE A 192 6.24 -0.05 -6.39
C PHE A 192 6.28 -0.97 -7.61
N THR A 193 5.15 -1.61 -7.91
CA THR A 193 4.91 -2.25 -9.21
C THR A 193 4.59 -1.18 -10.27
N ALA A 194 4.38 -1.59 -11.50
CA ALA A 194 3.91 -0.79 -12.61
C ALA A 194 2.59 -1.41 -13.15
N PRO A 195 1.42 -0.80 -12.87
CA PRO A 195 1.22 0.44 -12.11
C PRO A 195 1.56 0.29 -10.61
N GLU A 196 1.78 1.41 -9.93
CA GLU A 196 1.98 1.42 -8.47
C GLU A 196 0.63 1.24 -7.76
N VAL A 197 0.65 0.64 -6.57
CA VAL A 197 -0.51 0.62 -5.66
C VAL A 197 -0.15 1.36 -4.39
N ALA A 198 -0.87 2.43 -4.08
CA ALA A 198 -0.67 3.22 -2.89
C ALA A 198 -1.97 3.37 -2.10
N ALA A 199 -1.89 3.32 -0.78
CA ALA A 199 -3.07 3.41 0.07
C ALA A 199 -2.76 3.93 1.47
N VAL A 200 -3.76 4.55 2.10
CA VAL A 200 -3.66 5.12 3.45
C VAL A 200 -5.04 5.18 4.10
N GLY A 201 -5.09 5.03 5.43
CA GLY A 201 -6.33 5.13 6.20
C GLY A 201 -7.30 3.99 5.92
N LEU A 202 -8.60 4.28 6.02
CA LEU A 202 -9.67 3.30 5.79
C LEU A 202 -9.72 2.86 4.32
N ALA A 203 -9.62 1.56 4.06
CA ALA A 203 -9.71 1.04 2.70
C ALA A 203 -11.14 1.11 2.14
N PRO A 204 -11.33 1.33 0.83
CA PRO A 204 -12.62 1.24 0.18
C PRO A 204 -13.41 -0.05 0.49
N SER A 205 -12.76 -1.22 0.53
CA SER A 205 -13.41 -2.49 0.87
C SER A 205 -13.86 -2.60 2.34
N GLU A 206 -13.32 -1.78 3.23
CA GLU A 206 -13.66 -1.74 4.66
C GLU A 206 -14.73 -0.70 4.98
N ALA A 207 -15.18 0.07 3.99
CA ALA A 207 -16.11 1.17 4.18
C ALA A 207 -17.54 0.66 4.47
N ASP A 208 -18.08 0.97 5.64
CA ASP A 208 -19.52 0.79 5.93
C ASP A 208 -20.38 1.79 5.14
N GLU A 209 -21.05 1.32 4.08
CA GLU A 209 -21.91 2.11 3.18
C GLU A 209 -23.04 2.90 3.89
N ARG A 210 -23.42 2.51 5.11
CA ARG A 210 -24.45 3.22 5.89
C ARG A 210 -23.93 4.55 6.43
N ILE A 211 -22.62 4.69 6.61
CA ILE A 211 -21.98 5.85 7.26
C ILE A 211 -20.86 6.47 6.42
N HIS A 212 -20.37 5.76 5.42
CA HIS A 212 -19.31 6.20 4.51
C HIS A 212 -19.80 6.25 3.07
N ARG A 213 -19.11 7.03 2.25
CA ARG A 213 -19.22 7.02 0.79
C ARG A 213 -17.86 6.68 0.22
N VAL A 214 -17.83 5.76 -0.73
CA VAL A 214 -16.65 5.51 -1.57
C VAL A 214 -16.84 6.29 -2.86
N VAL A 215 -15.85 7.11 -3.21
CA VAL A 215 -15.88 7.92 -4.43
C VAL A 215 -14.69 7.51 -5.29
N SER A 216 -14.96 7.16 -6.54
CA SER A 216 -13.98 6.59 -7.48
C SER A 216 -13.80 7.48 -8.70
N TRP A 217 -12.58 7.55 -9.19
CA TRP A 217 -12.22 8.16 -10.47
C TRP A 217 -11.35 7.20 -11.26
N ASP A 218 -11.78 6.88 -12.47
CA ASP A 218 -11.05 6.02 -13.40
C ASP A 218 -9.95 6.84 -14.09
N HIS A 219 -8.72 6.30 -14.15
CA HIS A 219 -7.58 6.99 -14.75
C HIS A 219 -7.69 7.10 -16.27
N ALA A 220 -8.59 6.37 -16.93
CA ALA A 220 -8.97 6.61 -18.33
C ALA A 220 -9.58 8.01 -18.57
N HIS A 221 -10.02 8.69 -17.50
CA HIS A 221 -10.46 10.09 -17.56
C HIS A 221 -9.40 11.09 -17.05
N SER A 222 -8.16 10.66 -16.85
CA SER A 222 -7.05 11.55 -16.48
C SER A 222 -6.26 11.94 -17.71
N ASP A 223 -6.25 13.24 -18.04
CA ASP A 223 -5.55 13.73 -19.23
C ASP A 223 -4.04 13.42 -19.20
N ARG A 224 -3.41 13.39 -18.01
CA ARG A 224 -2.02 12.97 -17.88
C ARG A 224 -1.83 11.48 -18.17
N ALA A 225 -2.67 10.61 -17.61
CA ALA A 225 -2.60 9.17 -17.85
C ALA A 225 -2.85 8.84 -19.33
N VAL A 226 -3.83 9.49 -19.94
CA VAL A 226 -4.14 9.36 -21.38
C VAL A 226 -2.97 9.83 -22.25
N ALA A 227 -2.35 10.96 -21.91
CA ALA A 227 -1.21 11.49 -22.68
C ALA A 227 0.02 10.56 -22.66
N GLU A 228 0.21 9.80 -21.57
CA GLU A 228 1.31 8.84 -21.41
C GLU A 228 0.92 7.41 -21.85
N ALA A 229 -0.31 7.21 -22.33
CA ALA A 229 -0.88 5.90 -22.65
C ALA A 229 -0.82 4.88 -21.50
N ASP A 230 -0.90 5.36 -20.25
CA ASP A 230 -0.84 4.55 -19.03
C ASP A 230 -2.08 4.83 -18.16
N ILE A 231 -3.21 4.28 -18.62
CA ILE A 231 -4.56 4.56 -18.10
C ILE A 231 -5.07 3.49 -17.13
N ASP A 232 -4.34 2.39 -16.96
CA ASP A 232 -4.74 1.26 -16.13
C ASP A 232 -4.69 1.66 -14.65
N GLY A 233 -5.83 2.02 -14.09
CA GLY A 233 -5.84 2.47 -12.71
C GLY A 233 -7.10 3.20 -12.27
N TYR A 234 -7.09 3.56 -10.99
CA TYR A 234 -8.14 4.35 -10.39
C TYR A 234 -7.63 5.10 -9.16
N THR A 235 -8.35 6.15 -8.79
CA THR A 235 -8.26 6.76 -7.45
C THR A 235 -9.58 6.58 -6.73
N ARG A 236 -9.53 6.05 -5.51
CA ARG A 236 -10.69 5.91 -4.63
C ARG A 236 -10.43 6.50 -3.27
N ILE A 237 -11.39 7.27 -2.79
CA ILE A 237 -11.38 7.84 -1.44
C ILE A 237 -12.61 7.42 -0.66
N VAL A 238 -12.44 7.23 0.64
CA VAL A 238 -13.52 6.96 1.60
C VAL A 238 -13.83 8.24 2.36
N VAL A 239 -15.11 8.62 2.39
CA VAL A 239 -15.56 9.93 2.90
C VAL A 239 -16.68 9.74 3.93
N ASP A 240 -16.61 10.45 5.06
CA ASP A 240 -17.66 10.43 6.08
C ASP A 240 -18.91 11.26 5.71
N ARG A 241 -19.96 11.22 6.54
CA ARG A 241 -21.19 12.01 6.35
C ARG A 241 -20.97 13.53 6.28
N ARG A 242 -19.87 14.04 6.85
CA ARG A 242 -19.51 15.48 6.87
C ARG A 242 -18.62 15.87 5.70
N GLY A 243 -18.19 14.90 4.87
CA GLY A 243 -17.31 15.15 3.74
C GLY A 243 -15.82 15.05 4.09
N ARG A 244 -15.45 14.54 5.28
CA ARG A 244 -14.03 14.33 5.65
C ARG A 244 -13.49 13.07 5.01
N ILE A 245 -12.25 13.15 4.55
CA ILE A 245 -11.54 12.02 3.93
C ILE A 245 -10.98 11.12 5.04
N LEU A 246 -11.30 9.82 4.98
CA LEU A 246 -10.92 8.81 5.98
C LEU A 246 -9.80 7.89 5.50
N GLY A 247 -9.59 7.81 4.20
CA GLY A 247 -8.61 6.93 3.57
C GLY A 247 -8.89 6.77 2.09
N GLY A 248 -8.13 5.87 1.45
CA GLY A 248 -8.30 5.56 0.05
C GLY A 248 -7.18 4.72 -0.52
N THR A 249 -7.39 4.33 -1.78
CA THR A 249 -6.48 3.52 -2.61
C THR A 249 -6.30 4.22 -3.95
N ILE A 250 -5.05 4.32 -4.41
CA ILE A 250 -4.65 4.85 -5.70
C ILE A 250 -3.89 3.74 -6.41
N VAL A 251 -4.34 3.36 -7.59
CA VAL A 251 -3.65 2.43 -8.49
C VAL A 251 -3.34 3.18 -9.76
N GLY A 252 -2.07 3.27 -10.14
CA GLY A 252 -1.65 3.99 -11.34
C GLY A 252 -0.20 4.49 -11.26
N PRO A 253 0.27 5.21 -12.28
CA PRO A 253 1.63 5.74 -12.28
C PRO A 253 1.81 6.78 -11.18
N ARG A 254 2.96 6.73 -10.48
CA ARG A 254 3.30 7.67 -9.41
C ARG A 254 2.27 7.71 -8.27
N ALA A 255 1.54 6.61 -8.03
CA ALA A 255 0.58 6.52 -6.94
C ALA A 255 1.24 6.81 -5.57
N GLY A 256 2.51 6.44 -5.41
CA GLY A 256 3.32 6.72 -4.22
C GLY A 256 3.59 8.21 -3.97
N GLU A 257 3.56 9.04 -5.01
CA GLU A 257 3.65 10.50 -4.86
C GLU A 257 2.27 11.10 -4.52
N THR A 258 1.24 10.67 -5.26
CA THR A 258 -0.16 11.11 -5.05
C THR A 258 -0.69 10.78 -3.65
N VAL A 259 -0.31 9.62 -3.07
CA VAL A 259 -0.75 9.23 -1.72
C VAL A 259 -0.21 10.16 -0.63
N GLY A 260 0.84 10.95 -0.91
CA GLY A 260 1.36 11.95 0.03
C GLY A 260 0.32 13.00 0.41
N GLU A 261 -0.39 13.56 -0.59
CA GLU A 261 -1.49 14.50 -0.33
C GLU A 261 -2.64 13.82 0.41
N LEU A 262 -3.04 12.62 -0.03
CA LEU A 262 -4.11 11.87 0.62
C LEU A 262 -3.77 11.57 2.09
N THR A 263 -2.52 11.25 2.39
CA THR A 263 -2.02 11.02 3.76
C THR A 263 -2.18 12.28 4.61
N LEU A 264 -1.79 13.44 4.08
CA LEU A 264 -1.98 14.71 4.77
C LEU A 264 -3.46 15.01 5.00
N ALA A 265 -4.30 14.79 3.98
CA ALA A 265 -5.74 15.03 4.06
C ALA A 265 -6.40 14.19 5.16
N VAL A 266 -6.06 12.89 5.23
CA VAL A 266 -6.56 11.99 6.28
C VAL A 266 -6.02 12.41 7.65
N LYS A 267 -4.71 12.68 7.75
CA LYS A 267 -4.06 13.06 9.01
C LYS A 267 -4.65 14.35 9.61
N ALA A 268 -4.91 15.35 8.78
CA ALA A 268 -5.45 16.64 9.17
C ALA A 268 -6.99 16.67 9.21
N GLY A 269 -7.67 15.58 8.82
CA GLY A 269 -9.13 15.50 8.80
C GLY A 269 -9.77 16.45 7.78
N LEU A 270 -9.09 16.68 6.65
CA LEU A 270 -9.55 17.59 5.61
C LEU A 270 -10.81 17.06 4.92
N SER A 271 -11.62 17.99 4.43
CA SER A 271 -12.81 17.67 3.65
C SER A 271 -12.51 17.60 2.16
N THR A 272 -13.34 16.87 1.40
CA THR A 272 -13.31 16.91 -0.07
C THR A 272 -13.52 18.33 -0.62
N SER A 273 -14.24 19.19 0.10
CA SER A 273 -14.38 20.61 -0.25
C SER A 273 -13.07 21.38 -0.15
N THR A 274 -12.21 21.03 0.82
CA THR A 274 -10.89 21.65 0.98
C THR A 274 -9.98 21.27 -0.18
N VAL A 275 -9.91 19.98 -0.51
CA VAL A 275 -9.10 19.46 -1.64
C VAL A 275 -9.61 20.02 -2.97
N ALA A 276 -10.92 19.96 -3.22
CA ALA A 276 -11.54 20.49 -4.44
C ALA A 276 -11.36 22.00 -4.62
N GLY A 277 -11.24 22.74 -3.51
CA GLY A 277 -11.01 24.19 -3.52
C GLY A 277 -9.57 24.61 -3.75
N ALA A 278 -8.61 23.68 -3.68
CA ALA A 278 -7.20 23.95 -3.91
C ALA A 278 -6.85 23.87 -5.40
N SER A 279 -6.03 24.80 -5.88
CA SER A 279 -5.51 24.78 -7.25
C SER A 279 -4.42 23.72 -7.39
N HIS A 280 -4.73 22.65 -8.13
CA HIS A 280 -3.77 21.60 -8.46
C HIS A 280 -3.08 21.93 -9.80
N PRO A 281 -1.79 21.61 -9.96
CA PRO A 281 -1.12 21.71 -11.25
C PRO A 281 -1.72 20.72 -12.25
N TYR A 282 -1.84 21.14 -13.51
CA TYR A 282 -2.47 20.37 -14.59
C TYR A 282 -1.62 20.41 -15.87
N PRO A 283 -1.52 19.29 -16.63
CA PRO A 283 -2.00 17.95 -16.28
C PRO A 283 -0.95 17.18 -15.44
N THR A 284 -1.38 16.53 -14.35
CA THR A 284 -0.49 15.73 -13.46
C THR A 284 -1.16 14.43 -13.00
N PHE A 285 -0.38 13.46 -12.52
CA PHE A 285 -0.90 12.19 -11.96
C PHE A 285 -1.65 12.36 -10.62
N ASN A 286 -1.63 13.57 -10.05
CA ASN A 286 -2.40 13.91 -8.86
C ASN A 286 -3.83 14.39 -9.19
N ASP A 287 -4.09 14.74 -10.46
CA ASP A 287 -5.39 15.22 -10.93
C ASP A 287 -6.58 14.26 -10.63
N PRO A 288 -6.42 12.92 -10.71
CA PRO A 288 -7.46 11.98 -10.26
C PRO A 288 -7.89 12.16 -8.80
N LEU A 289 -6.96 12.46 -7.88
CA LEU A 289 -7.30 12.71 -6.48
C LEU A 289 -8.15 13.98 -6.36
N TRP A 290 -7.77 15.04 -7.04
CA TRP A 290 -8.57 16.26 -7.08
C TRP A 290 -9.97 16.03 -7.68
N ASN A 291 -10.05 15.31 -8.81
CA ASN A 291 -11.32 14.99 -9.47
C ASN A 291 -12.23 14.11 -8.60
N THR A 292 -11.70 13.14 -7.83
CA THR A 292 -12.52 12.41 -6.85
C THR A 292 -13.13 13.34 -5.79
N ALA A 293 -12.36 14.31 -5.29
CA ALA A 293 -12.86 15.28 -4.32
C ALA A 293 -13.94 16.19 -4.93
N VAL A 294 -13.73 16.68 -6.16
CA VAL A 294 -14.73 17.45 -6.91
C VAL A 294 -16.01 16.64 -7.15
N ALA A 295 -15.88 15.35 -7.48
CA ALA A 295 -17.02 14.46 -7.68
C ALA A 295 -17.86 14.30 -6.40
N ASP A 296 -17.25 14.11 -5.23
CA ASP A 296 -17.98 14.08 -3.95
C ASP A 296 -18.66 15.43 -3.67
N VAL A 297 -17.98 16.56 -3.91
CA VAL A 297 -18.57 17.89 -3.70
C VAL A 297 -19.79 18.09 -4.61
N ARG A 298 -19.67 17.79 -5.92
CA ARG A 298 -20.79 17.86 -6.87
C ARG A 298 -21.96 16.97 -6.43
N HIS A 299 -21.66 15.75 -5.98
CA HIS A 299 -22.66 14.82 -5.45
C HIS A 299 -23.41 15.41 -4.23
N ARG A 300 -22.68 16.02 -3.28
CA ARG A 300 -23.27 16.65 -2.09
C ARG A 300 -24.11 17.89 -2.43
N LEU A 301 -23.63 18.75 -3.34
CA LEU A 301 -24.37 19.93 -3.79
C LEU A 301 -25.66 19.57 -4.56
N GLY A 302 -25.67 18.43 -5.23
CA GLY A 302 -26.82 17.92 -5.98
C GLY A 302 -27.92 17.31 -5.11
N ARG A 303 -27.75 17.20 -3.79
CA ARG A 303 -28.69 16.49 -2.89
C ARG A 303 -29.24 17.38 -1.76
N GLY A 304 -30.42 16.96 -1.25
CA GLY A 304 -31.04 17.50 -0.04
C GLY A 304 -31.37 19.00 -0.09
N ALA A 305 -31.31 19.64 1.09
CA ALA A 305 -31.64 21.05 1.26
C ALA A 305 -30.70 21.98 0.46
N ILE A 306 -29.44 21.59 0.27
CA ILE A 306 -28.45 22.37 -0.49
C ILE A 306 -28.88 22.48 -1.96
N ALA A 307 -29.30 21.37 -2.58
CA ALA A 307 -29.78 21.39 -3.97
C ALA A 307 -31.03 22.26 -4.17
N VAL A 308 -31.90 22.32 -3.16
CA VAL A 308 -33.07 23.20 -3.16
C VAL A 308 -32.63 24.67 -3.07
N ALA A 309 -31.74 24.99 -2.14
CA ALA A 309 -31.20 26.34 -1.99
C ALA A 309 -30.49 26.82 -3.27
N ILE A 310 -29.67 25.97 -3.89
CA ILE A 310 -29.01 26.29 -5.17
C ILE A 310 -30.03 26.56 -6.27
N ARG A 311 -31.10 25.76 -6.37
CA ARG A 311 -32.18 25.99 -7.35
C ARG A 311 -32.88 27.33 -7.12
N ILE A 312 -33.16 27.69 -5.87
CA ILE A 312 -33.76 28.98 -5.52
C ILE A 312 -32.82 30.12 -5.91
N LEU A 313 -31.54 30.05 -5.52
CA LEU A 313 -30.53 31.06 -5.85
C LEU A 313 -30.36 31.21 -7.36
N ARG A 314 -30.35 30.12 -8.13
CA ARG A 314 -30.31 30.18 -9.60
C ARG A 314 -31.53 30.87 -10.16
N ARG A 315 -32.75 30.54 -9.68
CA ARG A 315 -33.99 31.23 -10.11
C ARG A 315 -33.97 32.72 -9.80
N VAL A 316 -33.56 33.10 -8.59
CA VAL A 316 -33.43 34.51 -8.18
C VAL A 316 -32.41 35.23 -9.07
N ARG A 317 -31.23 34.63 -9.29
CA ARG A 317 -30.21 35.20 -10.17
C ARG A 317 -30.71 35.36 -11.61
N THR A 318 -31.38 34.36 -12.17
CA THR A 318 -31.96 34.46 -13.52
C THR A 318 -33.02 35.56 -13.59
N ALA A 319 -33.87 35.71 -12.56
CA ALA A 319 -34.88 36.76 -12.51
C ALA A 319 -34.27 38.17 -12.35
N VAL A 320 -33.15 38.31 -11.66
CA VAL A 320 -32.45 39.59 -11.47
C VAL A 320 -31.60 39.96 -12.70
N VAL A 321 -30.89 39.00 -13.28
CA VAL A 321 -29.99 39.23 -14.43
C VAL A 321 -30.77 39.28 -15.74
N GLY A 322 -31.83 38.48 -15.92
CA GLY A 322 -32.68 38.50 -17.12
C GLY A 322 -33.69 39.64 -17.18
N ARG A 323 -33.67 40.57 -16.22
CA ARG A 323 -34.42 41.84 -16.23
C ARG A 323 -33.57 43.03 -16.67
N ARG A 324 -32.32 42.80 -17.10
CA ARG A 324 -31.48 43.76 -17.83
C ARG A 324 -31.41 43.35 -19.29
#